data_AF-A0A2S9XID3-F1
#
_entry.id   AF-A0A2S9XID3-F1
#
_cell.length_a   1.000
_cell.length_b   1.000
_cell.length_c   1.000
_cell.angle_alpha   90.00
_cell.angle_beta   90.00
_cell.angle_gamma   90.00
#
_symmetry.space_group_name_H-M   'P 1'
#
loop_
_entity.id
_entity.type
_entity.pdbx_description
1 polymer ?
#
loop_
_entity_poly.entity_id
_entity_poly.type
_entity_poly.pdbx_seq_one_letter_code
_entity_poly.pdbx_strand_id
1 'polypeptide(L)'
;MNTRKKLSTSSGLKAQAKRLRTHLAEQEGITLSHSQTLEAVAGSHGYKDWNTAAALENQRVHRASTEKVYLAGKISPNGWRHGVVDSLRGVVSGSCWTGDPPDVSTVKGHGHTKNGEWPVLHGVVLGRHDYVGPYFVSCDHRCFHGPSTHGTSMAWDPSETYQRCIGAIEKSTVVFAWIESIDAYGTLYELGYARSLGKRIVVASPPSLDTSDLWFSCVGADLVLEGALEECLQKALARKPLANRCSTGRLGDDRS
;
A
#
# COMPACT_ATOMS: atom_id res chain seq x y z
N MET A 1 -33.28 14.13 -12.46
CA MET A 1 -33.22 12.85 -11.73
C MET A 1 -31.96 12.11 -12.16
N ASN A 2 -30.91 12.09 -11.33
CA ASN A 2 -29.63 11.47 -11.68
C ASN A 2 -29.52 10.14 -10.93
N THR A 3 -30.01 9.05 -11.53
CA THR A 3 -29.87 7.71 -11.00
C THR A 3 -28.38 7.35 -10.97
N ARG A 4 -27.78 7.32 -9.77
CA ARG A 4 -26.48 6.68 -9.56
C ARG A 4 -26.56 5.25 -10.11
N LYS A 5 -25.99 5.01 -11.29
CA LYS A 5 -25.78 3.67 -11.84
C LYS A 5 -25.04 2.86 -10.76
N LYS A 6 -25.70 1.84 -10.21
CA LYS A 6 -25.08 0.91 -9.25
C LYS A 6 -23.98 0.16 -10.01
N LEU A 7 -22.71 0.49 -9.74
CA LEU A 7 -21.58 -0.12 -10.44
C LEU A 7 -21.48 -1.61 -10.10
N SER A 8 -21.55 -2.46 -11.13
CA SER A 8 -21.38 -3.91 -11.02
C SER A 8 -19.92 -4.32 -11.24
N THR A 9 -19.36 -5.11 -10.34
CA THR A 9 -18.00 -5.68 -10.46
C THR A 9 -17.91 -6.67 -11.63
N SER A 10 -16.70 -6.96 -12.11
CA SER A 10 -16.47 -7.93 -13.21
C SER A 10 -17.06 -9.32 -12.91
N SER A 11 -16.96 -9.79 -11.67
CA SER A 11 -17.61 -11.02 -11.20
C SER A 11 -19.14 -10.89 -11.23
N GLY A 12 -19.67 -9.72 -10.87
CA GLY A 12 -21.10 -9.42 -10.97
C GLY A 12 -21.63 -9.46 -12.42
N LEU A 13 -20.85 -8.92 -13.37
CA LEU A 13 -21.17 -8.97 -14.80
C LEU A 13 -21.15 -10.40 -15.34
N LYS A 14 -20.14 -11.21 -14.97
CA LYS A 14 -20.08 -12.64 -15.33
C LYS A 14 -21.27 -13.42 -14.75
N ALA A 15 -21.64 -13.14 -13.51
CA ALA A 15 -22.81 -13.76 -12.87
C ALA A 15 -24.11 -13.36 -13.58
N GLN A 16 -24.24 -12.11 -14.03
CA GLN A 16 -25.37 -11.66 -14.84
C GLN A 16 -25.41 -12.35 -16.20
N ALA A 17 -24.27 -12.47 -16.89
CA ALA A 17 -24.18 -13.18 -18.16
C ALA A 17 -24.57 -14.66 -18.01
N LYS A 18 -24.15 -15.33 -16.93
CA LYS A 18 -24.58 -16.70 -16.63
C LYS A 18 -26.11 -16.80 -16.51
N ARG A 19 -26.73 -15.90 -15.74
CA ARG A 19 -28.20 -15.88 -15.56
C ARG A 19 -28.93 -15.60 -16.87
N LEU A 20 -28.46 -14.64 -17.67
CA LEU A 20 -29.05 -14.30 -18.96
C LEU A 20 -29.03 -15.49 -19.92
N ARG A 21 -27.90 -16.21 -19.97
CA ARG A 21 -27.75 -17.40 -20.81
C ARG A 21 -28.73 -18.51 -20.42
N THR A 22 -28.83 -18.81 -19.13
CA THR A 22 -29.77 -19.82 -18.61
C THR A 22 -31.20 -19.45 -18.96
N HIS A 23 -31.59 -18.19 -18.74
CA HIS A 23 -32.95 -17.72 -19.00
C HIS A 23 -33.33 -17.83 -20.48
N LEU A 24 -32.45 -17.41 -21.40
CA LEU A 24 -32.73 -17.48 -22.84
C LEU A 24 -32.80 -18.92 -23.38
N ALA A 25 -31.98 -19.82 -22.82
CA ALA A 25 -32.03 -21.23 -23.17
C ALA A 25 -33.33 -21.90 -22.69
N GLU A 26 -33.82 -21.54 -21.50
CA GLU A 26 -35.01 -22.15 -20.89
C GLU A 26 -36.33 -21.58 -21.40
N GLN A 27 -36.43 -20.26 -21.64
CA GLN A 27 -37.69 -19.60 -21.98
C GLN A 27 -37.90 -19.45 -23.49
N GLU A 28 -36.85 -19.10 -24.23
CA GLU A 28 -36.95 -18.81 -25.66
C GLU A 28 -36.35 -19.91 -26.53
N GLY A 29 -35.70 -20.92 -25.93
CA GLY A 29 -34.99 -21.98 -26.66
C GLY A 29 -33.75 -21.47 -27.42
N ILE A 30 -33.32 -20.24 -27.17
CA ILE A 30 -32.20 -19.61 -27.86
C ILE A 30 -30.90 -20.01 -27.18
N THR A 31 -30.05 -20.74 -27.91
CA THR A 31 -28.74 -21.17 -27.41
C THR A 31 -27.66 -20.14 -27.75
N LEU A 32 -27.34 -19.28 -26.77
CA LEU A 32 -26.18 -18.37 -26.88
C LEU A 32 -24.90 -19.01 -26.33
N SER A 33 -23.78 -18.67 -26.94
CA SER A 33 -22.45 -18.97 -26.41
C SER A 33 -22.12 -18.12 -25.18
N HIS A 34 -21.13 -18.55 -24.41
CA HIS A 34 -20.68 -17.78 -23.24
C HIS A 34 -20.17 -16.38 -23.63
N SER A 35 -19.39 -16.26 -24.70
CA SER A 35 -18.87 -14.96 -25.14
C SER A 35 -19.97 -14.04 -25.67
N GLN A 36 -20.92 -14.57 -26.44
CA GLN A 36 -22.07 -13.78 -26.92
C GLN A 36 -22.87 -13.18 -25.77
N THR A 37 -23.02 -13.92 -24.68
CA THR A 37 -23.74 -13.43 -23.51
C THR A 37 -22.94 -12.38 -22.73
N LEU A 38 -21.61 -12.48 -22.70
CA LEU A 38 -20.73 -11.46 -22.11
C LEU A 38 -20.78 -10.15 -22.91
N GLU A 39 -20.79 -10.23 -24.23
CA GLU A 39 -20.94 -9.05 -25.11
C GLU A 39 -22.31 -8.38 -24.92
N ALA A 40 -23.39 -9.16 -24.87
CA ALA A 40 -24.74 -8.63 -24.62
C ALA A 40 -24.83 -7.91 -23.26
N VAL A 41 -24.23 -8.49 -22.21
CA VAL A 41 -24.15 -7.84 -20.90
C VAL A 41 -23.28 -6.59 -20.96
N ALA A 42 -22.10 -6.62 -21.59
CA ALA A 42 -21.24 -5.45 -21.74
C ALA A 42 -21.98 -4.28 -22.42
N GLY A 43 -22.68 -4.56 -23.52
CA GLY A 43 -23.52 -3.59 -24.23
C GLY A 43 -24.64 -3.02 -23.34
N SER A 44 -25.33 -3.86 -22.56
CA SER A 44 -26.39 -3.40 -21.63
C SER A 44 -25.88 -2.43 -20.56
N HIS A 45 -24.60 -2.53 -20.20
CA HIS A 45 -23.95 -1.63 -19.24
C HIS A 45 -23.36 -0.36 -19.90
N GLY A 46 -23.36 -0.28 -21.23
CA GLY A 46 -22.84 0.83 -22.03
C GLY A 46 -21.36 0.70 -22.39
N TYR A 47 -20.80 -0.52 -22.30
CA TYR A 47 -19.44 -0.80 -22.76
C TYR A 47 -19.44 -1.18 -24.25
N LYS A 48 -18.34 -0.86 -24.94
CA LYS A 48 -18.15 -1.18 -26.37
C LYS A 48 -18.15 -2.69 -26.62
N ASP A 49 -17.44 -3.42 -25.76
CA ASP A 49 -17.26 -4.86 -25.82
C ASP A 49 -16.90 -5.39 -24.41
N TRP A 50 -16.91 -6.71 -24.26
CA TRP A 50 -16.54 -7.37 -23.00
C TRP A 50 -15.11 -7.05 -22.56
N ASN A 51 -14.16 -6.95 -23.49
CA ASN A 51 -12.77 -6.65 -23.18
C ASN A 51 -12.62 -5.26 -22.55
N THR A 52 -13.37 -4.27 -23.06
CA THR A 52 -13.44 -2.91 -22.53
C THR A 52 -14.08 -2.90 -21.15
N ALA A 53 -15.19 -3.63 -20.96
CA ALA A 53 -15.84 -3.77 -19.65
C ALA A 53 -14.89 -4.40 -18.62
N ALA A 54 -14.23 -5.50 -18.99
CA ALA A 54 -13.28 -6.20 -18.14
C ALA A 54 -12.05 -5.34 -17.81
N ALA A 55 -11.48 -4.65 -18.79
CA ALA A 55 -10.33 -3.76 -18.59
C ALA A 55 -10.68 -2.56 -17.69
N LEU A 56 -11.82 -1.91 -17.91
CA LEU A 56 -12.26 -0.77 -17.11
C LEU A 56 -12.66 -1.18 -15.70
N GLU A 57 -13.33 -2.33 -15.53
CA GLU A 57 -13.65 -2.84 -14.20
C GLU A 57 -12.39 -3.30 -13.45
N ASN A 58 -11.43 -3.93 -14.14
CA ASN A 58 -10.15 -4.29 -13.53
C ASN A 58 -9.36 -3.03 -13.16
N GLN A 59 -9.29 -2.05 -14.07
CA GLN A 59 -8.74 -0.73 -13.77
C GLN A 59 -9.49 -0.05 -12.63
N ARG A 60 -10.82 -0.19 -12.49
CA ARG A 60 -11.60 0.36 -11.37
C ARG A 60 -11.34 -0.35 -10.05
N VAL A 61 -11.09 -1.66 -10.07
CA VAL A 61 -10.67 -2.42 -8.89
C VAL A 61 -9.26 -1.97 -8.45
N HIS A 62 -8.33 -1.80 -9.38
CA HIS A 62 -7.01 -1.24 -9.10
C HIS A 62 -7.06 0.26 -8.73
N ARG A 63 -8.01 1.02 -9.29
CA ARG A 63 -8.24 2.45 -9.03
C ARG A 63 -9.15 2.68 -7.82
N ALA A 64 -9.71 1.63 -7.21
CA ALA A 64 -10.33 1.66 -5.89
C ALA A 64 -9.22 1.70 -4.80
N SER A 65 -8.42 2.76 -4.90
CA SER A 65 -7.22 3.15 -4.15
C SER A 65 -6.51 2.02 -3.42
N THR A 66 -5.61 1.33 -4.12
CA THR A 66 -4.41 0.81 -3.46
C THR A 66 -3.66 2.03 -2.90
N GLU A 67 -3.39 2.00 -1.59
CA GLU A 67 -2.57 3.04 -0.96
C GLU A 67 -1.11 2.67 -1.18
N LYS A 68 -0.25 3.67 -1.35
CA LYS A 68 1.20 3.48 -1.33
C LYS A 68 1.68 3.70 0.10
N VAL A 69 2.02 2.60 0.77
CA VAL A 69 2.30 2.58 2.21
C VAL A 69 3.80 2.58 2.44
N TYR A 70 4.28 3.60 3.16
CA TYR A 70 5.59 3.57 3.80
C TYR A 70 5.42 3.06 5.23
N LEU A 71 6.08 1.96 5.56
CA LEU A 71 6.00 1.32 6.88
C LEU A 71 7.16 1.80 7.76
N ALA A 72 6.99 2.92 8.45
CA ALA A 72 8.00 3.49 9.35
C ALA A 72 8.06 2.73 10.69
N GLY A 73 9.20 2.77 11.37
CA GLY A 73 9.44 1.98 12.59
C GLY A 73 10.86 1.44 12.67
N LYS A 74 11.29 0.98 13.85
CA LYS A 74 12.65 0.45 14.05
C LYS A 74 12.95 -0.66 13.03
N ILE A 75 14.14 -0.61 12.43
CA ILE A 75 14.57 -1.61 11.44
C ILE A 75 15.30 -2.74 12.16
N SER A 76 14.89 -3.97 11.88
CA SER A 76 15.54 -5.17 12.38
C SER A 76 15.48 -6.30 11.34
N PRO A 77 16.41 -7.26 11.39
CA PRO A 77 16.62 -8.25 10.31
C PRO A 77 15.44 -9.20 10.10
N ASN A 78 14.68 -9.42 11.17
CA ASN A 78 13.43 -10.17 11.19
C ASN A 78 12.32 -9.31 11.80
N GLY A 79 12.28 -8.03 11.41
CA GLY A 79 11.30 -7.10 11.91
C GLY A 79 9.88 -7.46 11.49
N TRP A 80 8.92 -6.85 12.19
CA TRP A 80 7.48 -7.05 12.02
C TRP A 80 6.98 -6.89 10.58
N ARG A 81 7.70 -6.14 9.73
CA ARG A 81 7.36 -5.95 8.31
C ARG A 81 7.27 -7.26 7.53
N HIS A 82 8.05 -8.27 7.90
CA HIS A 82 7.96 -9.60 7.27
C HIS A 82 6.63 -10.32 7.53
N GLY A 83 5.89 -9.92 8.57
CA GLY A 83 4.57 -10.47 8.87
C GLY A 83 3.42 -9.80 8.10
N VAL A 84 3.65 -8.60 7.53
CA VAL A 84 2.60 -7.79 6.90
C VAL A 84 2.89 -7.41 5.44
N VAL A 85 4.09 -7.72 4.94
CA VAL A 85 4.50 -7.51 3.56
C VAL A 85 4.86 -8.85 2.93
N ASP A 86 4.03 -9.29 1.99
CA ASP A 86 4.25 -10.54 1.26
C ASP A 86 5.54 -10.47 0.44
N SER A 87 6.32 -11.54 0.47
CA SER A 87 7.54 -11.70 -0.33
C SER A 87 8.59 -10.59 -0.15
N LEU A 88 8.65 -9.92 1.01
CA LEU A 88 9.62 -8.86 1.28
C LEU A 88 11.09 -9.34 1.20
N ARG A 89 11.36 -10.62 1.51
CA ARG A 89 12.72 -11.19 1.46
C ARG A 89 13.22 -11.30 0.02
N GLY A 90 14.46 -10.88 -0.22
CA GLY A 90 15.15 -11.06 -1.51
C GLY A 90 14.81 -10.02 -2.59
N VAL A 91 13.92 -9.06 -2.32
CA VAL A 91 13.56 -8.00 -3.28
C VAL A 91 14.71 -7.02 -3.54
N VAL A 92 15.52 -6.77 -2.51
CA VAL A 92 16.76 -6.01 -2.61
C VAL A 92 17.88 -6.92 -2.11
N SER A 93 18.46 -7.71 -3.02
CA SER A 93 19.72 -8.38 -2.74
C SER A 93 20.83 -7.33 -2.73
N GLY A 94 21.23 -6.90 -1.54
CA GLY A 94 22.61 -6.47 -1.38
C GLY A 94 23.44 -7.70 -1.69
N SER A 95 24.23 -7.68 -2.77
CA SER A 95 25.18 -8.75 -3.05
C SER A 95 26.06 -8.93 -1.82
N CYS A 96 25.79 -9.95 -1.00
CA CYS A 96 26.91 -10.63 -0.38
C CYS A 96 27.70 -11.19 -1.56
N TRP A 97 28.93 -10.72 -1.73
CA TRP A 97 29.88 -11.29 -2.68
C TRP A 97 30.11 -12.76 -2.27
N THR A 98 29.27 -13.68 -2.73
CA THR A 98 29.69 -15.07 -2.89
C THR A 98 30.53 -15.06 -4.16
N GLY A 99 31.83 -15.32 -4.03
CA GLY A 99 32.86 -15.09 -5.03
C GLY A 99 32.80 -15.94 -6.31
N ASP A 100 31.61 -16.20 -6.84
CA ASP A 100 31.40 -16.75 -8.18
C ASP A 100 30.34 -15.88 -8.89
N PRO A 101 30.63 -15.31 -10.08
CA PRO A 101 29.63 -14.58 -10.84
C PRO A 101 28.52 -15.55 -11.26
N PRO A 102 27.25 -15.35 -10.85
CA PRO A 102 26.17 -16.15 -11.37
C PRO A 102 25.97 -15.82 -12.85
N ASP A 103 25.92 -16.88 -13.68
CA ASP A 103 25.55 -16.81 -15.08
C ASP A 103 24.24 -16.04 -15.25
N VAL A 104 24.34 -14.90 -15.93
CA VAL A 104 23.34 -13.84 -15.97
C VAL A 104 22.25 -14.16 -16.99
N SER A 105 21.44 -15.19 -16.73
CA SER A 105 20.35 -15.55 -17.65
C SER A 105 18.98 -15.85 -17.03
N THR A 106 18.83 -16.01 -15.71
CA THR A 106 17.55 -16.52 -15.16
C THR A 106 16.92 -15.79 -13.96
N VAL A 107 17.43 -14.64 -13.52
CA VAL A 107 16.71 -13.78 -12.55
C VAL A 107 16.56 -12.35 -13.06
N LYS A 108 15.38 -12.03 -13.59
CA LYS A 108 14.94 -10.63 -13.75
C LYS A 108 14.67 -10.03 -12.37
N GLY A 109 15.66 -9.38 -11.78
CA GLY A 109 15.47 -8.68 -10.51
C GLY A 109 16.73 -8.28 -9.77
N HIS A 110 17.77 -7.79 -10.45
CA HIS A 110 18.76 -6.94 -9.77
C HIS A 110 18.06 -5.61 -9.48
N GLY A 111 17.42 -5.51 -8.31
CA GLY A 111 16.44 -4.48 -7.93
C GLY A 111 16.99 -3.06 -7.74
N HIS A 112 17.85 -2.60 -8.64
CA HIS A 112 18.06 -1.18 -8.87
C HIS A 112 17.17 -0.75 -10.03
N THR A 113 16.24 0.18 -9.77
CA THR A 113 15.70 0.97 -10.87
C THR A 113 16.87 1.72 -11.54
N LYS A 114 16.74 2.12 -12.81
CA LYS A 114 17.82 2.81 -13.56
C LYS A 114 18.41 4.05 -12.85
N ASN A 115 17.76 4.55 -11.80
CA ASN A 115 18.11 5.76 -11.05
C ASN A 115 18.46 5.52 -9.57
N GLY A 116 18.60 4.28 -9.10
CA GLY A 116 18.94 3.99 -7.70
C GLY A 116 17.78 4.11 -6.70
N GLU A 117 16.54 4.26 -7.19
CA GLU A 117 15.34 4.29 -6.34
C GLU A 117 14.88 2.88 -5.97
N TRP A 118 14.29 2.74 -4.78
CA TRP A 118 13.60 1.51 -4.39
C TRP A 118 12.35 1.23 -5.23
N PRO A 119 12.07 -0.06 -5.52
CA PRO A 119 10.88 -0.47 -6.26
C PRO A 119 9.61 -0.26 -5.43
N VAL A 120 8.47 -0.26 -6.12
CA VAL A 120 7.14 -0.37 -5.49
C VAL A 120 6.68 -1.82 -5.65
N LEU A 121 6.37 -2.49 -4.53
CA LEU A 121 5.74 -3.81 -4.58
C LEU A 121 4.22 -3.62 -4.55
N HIS A 122 3.52 -4.12 -5.55
CA HIS A 122 2.09 -3.88 -5.70
C HIS A 122 1.25 -4.93 -4.98
N GLY A 123 0.27 -4.48 -4.21
CA GLY A 123 -0.70 -5.36 -3.55
C GLY A 123 -0.14 -6.32 -2.49
N VAL A 124 1.06 -6.08 -1.98
CA VAL A 124 1.74 -6.99 -1.03
C VAL A 124 1.46 -6.67 0.44
N VAL A 125 0.87 -5.51 0.74
CA VAL A 125 0.47 -5.12 2.10
C VAL A 125 -0.99 -5.50 2.29
N LEU A 126 -1.28 -6.43 3.20
CA LEU A 126 -2.63 -6.98 3.42
C LEU A 126 -3.28 -7.54 2.13
N GLY A 127 -2.47 -8.05 1.19
CA GLY A 127 -2.93 -8.55 -0.11
C GLY A 127 -3.60 -7.48 -1.01
N ARG A 128 -3.42 -6.20 -0.72
CA ARG A 128 -4.17 -5.12 -1.39
C ARG A 128 -3.38 -3.84 -1.63
N HIS A 129 -2.58 -3.39 -0.68
CA HIS A 129 -1.92 -2.08 -0.75
C HIS A 129 -0.48 -2.22 -1.23
N ASP A 130 0.04 -1.15 -1.82
CA ASP A 130 1.38 -1.11 -2.39
C ASP A 130 2.39 -0.78 -1.29
N TYR A 131 3.51 -1.48 -1.28
CA TYR A 131 4.64 -1.21 -0.40
C TYR A 131 5.70 -0.38 -1.12
N VAL A 132 6.11 0.73 -0.53
CA VAL A 132 7.16 1.61 -1.09
C VAL A 132 8.47 1.60 -0.30
N GLY A 133 8.47 1.02 0.89
CA GLY A 133 9.65 0.96 1.76
C GLY A 133 9.31 1.11 3.24
N PRO A 134 10.34 1.13 4.12
CA PRO A 134 11.76 1.02 3.80
C PRO A 134 12.23 -0.42 3.52
N TYR A 135 13.18 -0.60 2.60
CA TYR A 135 13.81 -1.92 2.38
C TYR A 135 15.07 -2.05 3.21
N PHE A 136 15.41 -3.27 3.65
CA PHE A 136 16.60 -3.55 4.42
C PHE A 136 17.19 -4.91 4.04
N VAL A 137 18.50 -5.06 4.19
CA VAL A 137 19.18 -6.33 3.90
C VAL A 137 18.80 -7.34 4.99
N SER A 138 17.94 -8.30 4.65
CA SER A 138 17.69 -9.49 5.46
C SER A 138 18.79 -10.51 5.15
N CYS A 139 19.92 -10.44 5.84
CA CYS A 139 20.92 -11.51 5.82
C CYS A 139 20.63 -12.47 6.98
N ASP A 140 20.44 -13.75 6.67
CA ASP A 140 20.24 -14.85 7.61
C ASP A 140 21.45 -15.11 8.53
N HIS A 141 22.59 -14.48 8.26
CA HIS A 141 23.83 -14.71 9.00
C HIS A 141 24.09 -13.80 10.19
N ARG A 142 23.16 -12.92 10.63
CA ARG A 142 23.39 -11.93 11.73
C ARG A 142 24.64 -11.04 11.59
N CYS A 143 25.43 -11.16 10.53
CA CYS A 143 26.74 -10.51 10.35
C CYS A 143 26.68 -8.99 10.16
N PHE A 144 25.50 -8.38 10.11
CA PHE A 144 25.32 -7.04 9.56
C PHE A 144 24.38 -6.13 10.34
N HIS A 145 24.18 -6.38 11.64
CA HIS A 145 23.19 -5.64 12.42
C HIS A 145 23.69 -5.30 13.82
N GLY A 146 23.71 -4.00 14.12
CA GLY A 146 23.94 -3.46 15.45
C GLY A 146 22.93 -2.36 15.77
N PRO A 147 22.89 -1.88 17.03
CA PRO A 147 22.20 -0.64 17.37
C PRO A 147 22.65 0.49 16.40
N SER A 148 21.71 1.34 15.99
CA SER A 148 21.98 2.56 15.19
C SER A 148 22.33 2.40 13.70
N THR A 149 22.17 1.22 13.09
CA THR A 149 22.47 1.07 11.64
C THR A 149 21.30 1.33 10.71
N HIS A 150 20.07 1.54 11.21
CA HIS A 150 18.88 1.80 10.39
C HIS A 150 18.62 0.76 9.26
N GLY A 151 19.15 -0.46 9.39
CA GLY A 151 19.07 -1.50 8.35
C GLY A 151 20.19 -1.49 7.32
N THR A 152 21.16 -0.57 7.44
CA THR A 152 22.41 -0.62 6.68
C THR A 152 23.33 -1.67 7.29
N SER A 153 23.84 -2.53 6.41
CA SER A 153 25.08 -3.24 6.68
C SER A 153 26.26 -2.33 6.32
N MET A 154 27.50 -2.74 6.58
CA MET A 154 28.71 -2.14 6.02
C MET A 154 28.72 -1.97 4.47
N ALA A 155 27.66 -2.39 3.77
CA ALA A 155 27.49 -2.27 2.32
C ALA A 155 26.69 -1.04 1.85
N TRP A 156 26.06 -0.26 2.74
CA TRP A 156 25.27 0.92 2.37
C TRP A 156 25.72 2.17 3.12
N ASP A 157 26.03 3.23 2.39
CA ASP A 157 26.24 4.56 2.95
C ASP A 157 24.94 5.03 3.64
N PRO A 158 24.99 5.47 4.92
CA PRO A 158 23.85 6.07 5.59
C PRO A 158 23.17 7.18 4.77
N SER A 159 23.94 7.93 3.98
CA SER A 159 23.39 8.97 3.11
C SER A 159 22.56 8.40 1.97
N GLU A 160 22.99 7.29 1.34
CA GLU A 160 22.22 6.62 0.30
C GLU A 160 20.90 6.03 0.87
N THR A 161 20.97 5.45 2.07
CA THR A 161 19.79 4.91 2.74
C THR A 161 18.80 6.01 3.08
N TYR A 162 19.30 7.14 3.59
CA TYR A 162 18.51 8.33 3.82
C TYR A 162 17.79 8.78 2.54
N GLN A 163 18.51 8.94 1.42
CA GLN A 163 17.92 9.39 0.15
C GLN A 163 16.81 8.45 -0.34
N ARG A 164 16.97 7.15 -0.11
CA ARG A 164 15.96 6.15 -0.49
C ARG A 164 14.72 6.19 0.40
N CYS A 165 14.90 6.37 1.71
CA CYS A 165 13.78 6.59 2.63
C CYS A 165 12.99 7.83 2.23
N ILE A 166 13.68 8.95 1.96
CA ILE A 166 13.07 10.19 1.49
C ILE A 166 12.28 9.99 0.20
N GLY A 167 12.90 9.39 -0.83
CA GLY A 167 12.21 9.11 -2.10
C GLY A 167 11.02 8.15 -1.97
N ALA A 168 11.08 7.20 -1.03
CA ALA A 168 9.96 6.31 -0.74
C ALA A 168 8.81 7.04 -0.02
N ILE A 169 9.11 7.92 0.94
CA ILE A 169 8.11 8.76 1.61
C ILE A 169 7.43 9.70 0.60
N GLU A 170 8.18 10.30 -0.32
CA GLU A 170 7.64 11.15 -1.38
C GLU A 170 6.63 10.41 -2.28
N LYS A 171 6.91 9.14 -2.60
CA LYS A 171 6.01 8.27 -3.38
C LYS A 171 4.80 7.78 -2.60
N SER A 172 4.87 7.77 -1.27
CA SER A 172 3.80 7.26 -0.41
C SER A 172 2.56 8.17 -0.42
N THR A 173 1.40 7.57 -0.19
CA THR A 173 0.16 8.28 0.14
C THR A 173 -0.10 8.27 1.65
N VAL A 174 0.40 7.24 2.33
CA VAL A 174 0.29 7.06 3.77
C VAL A 174 1.62 6.60 4.37
N VAL A 175 1.98 7.21 5.49
CA VAL A 175 3.07 6.77 6.35
C VAL A 175 2.45 6.13 7.59
N PHE A 176 2.64 4.82 7.73
CA PHE A 176 2.23 4.07 8.90
C PHE A 176 3.47 3.79 9.76
N ALA A 177 3.54 4.41 10.93
CA ALA A 177 4.62 4.19 11.89
C ALA A 177 4.19 3.20 12.97
N TRP A 178 4.84 2.05 13.03
CA TRP A 178 4.76 1.13 14.16
C TRP A 178 5.92 1.41 15.13
N ILE A 179 5.60 1.99 16.28
CA ILE A 179 6.58 2.38 17.30
C ILE A 179 6.51 1.37 18.44
N GLU A 180 7.57 0.58 18.59
CA GLU A 180 7.72 -0.43 19.66
C GLU A 180 8.75 0.02 20.72
N SER A 181 9.39 1.18 20.52
CA SER A 181 10.41 1.72 21.40
C SER A 181 10.48 3.24 21.26
N ILE A 182 10.68 3.94 22.37
CA ILE A 182 10.79 5.41 22.43
C ILE A 182 12.05 5.95 21.72
N ASP A 183 13.06 5.10 21.50
CA ASP A 183 14.32 5.45 20.83
C ASP A 183 14.27 5.35 19.29
N ALA A 184 13.07 5.28 18.70
CA ALA A 184 12.87 5.20 17.26
C ALA A 184 13.10 6.56 16.55
N TYR A 185 14.23 7.23 16.81
CA TYR A 185 14.50 8.60 16.36
C TYR A 185 14.45 8.77 14.83
N GLY A 186 14.93 7.79 14.08
CA GLY A 186 14.82 7.78 12.62
C GLY A 186 13.35 7.84 12.16
N THR A 187 12.48 7.02 12.77
CA THR A 187 11.04 7.05 12.54
C THR A 187 10.44 8.42 12.85
N LEU A 188 10.84 9.05 13.96
CA LEU A 188 10.33 10.39 14.33
C LEU A 188 10.74 11.44 13.29
N TYR A 189 11.95 11.36 12.76
CA TYR A 189 12.40 12.21 11.64
C TYR A 189 11.58 11.96 10.37
N GLU A 190 11.37 10.69 10.00
CA GLU A 190 10.53 10.31 8.85
C GLU A 190 9.11 10.85 8.96
N LEU A 191 8.51 10.82 10.17
CA LEU A 191 7.20 11.39 10.45
C LEU A 191 7.17 12.91 10.26
N GLY A 192 8.19 13.62 10.75
CA GLY A 192 8.34 15.06 10.55
C GLY A 192 8.44 15.43 9.06
N TYR A 193 9.24 14.70 8.30
CA TYR A 193 9.37 14.87 6.85
C TYR A 193 8.05 14.56 6.11
N ALA A 194 7.38 13.47 6.47
CA ALA A 194 6.08 13.13 5.90
C ALA A 194 5.04 14.23 6.16
N ARG A 195 5.09 14.87 7.34
CA ARG A 195 4.17 15.96 7.70
C ARG A 195 4.40 17.19 6.84
N SER A 196 5.65 17.54 6.54
CA SER A 196 5.97 18.69 5.68
C SER A 196 5.46 18.51 4.24
N LEU A 197 5.38 17.26 3.78
CA LEU A 197 4.81 16.89 2.47
C LEU A 197 3.28 16.70 2.46
N GLY A 198 2.60 16.91 3.60
CA GLY A 198 1.15 16.72 3.71
C GLY A 198 0.71 15.26 3.54
N LYS A 199 1.58 14.29 3.85
CA LYS A 199 1.22 12.86 3.81
C LYS A 199 0.24 12.54 4.94
N ARG A 200 -0.60 11.54 4.71
CA ARG A 200 -1.41 10.99 5.81
C ARG A 200 -0.50 10.20 6.75
N ILE A 201 -0.48 10.58 8.02
CA ILE A 201 0.34 9.95 9.06
C ILE A 201 -0.54 9.14 9.99
N VAL A 202 -0.18 7.88 10.20
CA VAL A 202 -0.75 7.03 11.24
C VAL A 202 0.37 6.59 12.17
N VAL A 203 0.23 6.86 13.46
CA VAL A 203 1.14 6.37 14.51
C VAL A 203 0.43 5.25 15.25
N ALA A 204 1.08 4.11 15.37
CA ALA A 204 0.56 2.94 16.06
C ALA A 204 1.61 2.32 16.98
N SER A 205 1.18 1.77 18.11
CA SER A 205 2.06 1.14 19.11
C SER A 205 1.40 -0.08 19.76
N PRO A 206 2.19 -1.01 20.32
CA PRO A 206 1.66 -2.05 21.18
C PRO A 206 1.17 -1.46 22.50
N PRO A 207 0.16 -2.06 23.17
CA PRO A 207 -0.35 -1.56 24.45
C PRO A 207 0.67 -1.54 25.59
N SER A 208 1.77 -2.29 25.44
CA SER A 208 2.82 -2.38 26.44
C SER A 208 3.82 -1.22 26.40
N LEU A 209 3.77 -0.35 25.38
CA LEU A 209 4.67 0.79 25.26
C LEU A 209 4.08 2.00 25.96
N ASP A 210 4.81 2.60 26.90
CA ASP A 210 4.50 3.94 27.39
C ASP A 210 4.76 4.98 26.28
N THR A 211 3.71 5.65 25.84
CA THR A 211 3.75 6.63 24.75
C THR A 211 3.70 8.08 25.24
N SER A 212 3.80 8.32 26.55
CA SER A 212 3.74 9.67 27.14
C SER A 212 4.75 10.64 26.52
N ASP A 213 5.99 10.20 26.28
CA ASP A 213 7.04 11.00 25.64
C ASP A 213 6.92 11.09 24.10
N LEU A 214 5.99 10.34 23.49
CA LEU A 214 5.69 10.41 22.06
C LEU A 214 4.60 11.43 21.72
N TRP A 215 4.15 12.22 22.70
CA TRP A 215 3.03 13.16 22.57
C TRP A 215 3.14 14.07 21.35
N PHE A 216 4.34 14.56 21.02
CA PHE A 216 4.54 15.48 19.90
C PHE A 216 4.23 14.81 18.54
N SER A 217 4.77 13.60 18.33
CA SER A 217 4.47 12.80 17.14
C SER A 217 3.02 12.32 17.10
N CYS A 218 2.43 11.97 18.25
CA CYS A 218 1.05 11.51 18.34
C CYS A 218 0.06 12.63 18.00
N VAL A 219 0.27 13.85 18.53
CA VAL A 219 -0.57 15.01 18.24
C VAL A 219 -0.44 15.44 16.77
N GLY A 220 0.73 15.27 16.16
CA GLY A 220 0.97 15.58 14.74
C GLY A 220 0.37 14.56 13.75
N ALA A 221 -0.04 13.37 14.21
CA ALA A 221 -0.58 12.31 13.38
C ALA A 221 -2.07 12.52 13.03
N ASP A 222 -2.51 12.00 11.88
CA ASP A 222 -3.93 12.03 11.50
C ASP A 222 -4.77 10.93 12.18
N LEU A 223 -4.08 9.93 12.73
CA LEU A 223 -4.66 8.83 13.48
C LEU A 223 -3.60 8.23 14.41
N VAL A 224 -3.97 8.03 15.68
CA VAL A 224 -3.17 7.31 16.67
C VAL A 224 -3.91 6.03 17.04
N LEU A 225 -3.22 4.90 17.03
CA LEU A 225 -3.78 3.58 17.32
C LEU A 225 -2.94 2.85 18.36
N GLU A 226 -3.61 2.08 19.20
CA GLU A 226 -2.97 1.15 20.12
C GLU A 226 -3.63 -0.22 19.94
N GLY A 227 -2.84 -1.29 19.95
CA GLY A 227 -3.36 -2.65 19.81
C GLY A 227 -2.38 -3.59 19.13
N ALA A 228 -2.89 -4.66 18.51
CA ALA A 228 -2.06 -5.56 17.70
C ALA A 228 -1.68 -4.88 16.37
N LEU A 229 -0.46 -5.16 15.88
CA LEU A 229 0.08 -4.61 14.63
C LEU A 229 -0.89 -4.73 13.45
N GLU A 230 -1.36 -5.95 13.19
CA GLU A 230 -2.22 -6.27 12.04
C GLU A 230 -3.55 -5.51 12.10
N GLU A 231 -4.17 -5.45 13.28
CA GLU A 231 -5.41 -4.70 13.49
C GLU A 231 -5.21 -3.20 13.30
N CYS A 232 -4.08 -2.66 13.80
CA CYS A 232 -3.75 -1.26 13.64
C CYS A 232 -3.51 -0.92 12.17
N LEU A 233 -2.80 -1.77 11.44
CA LEU A 233 -2.54 -1.59 10.01
C LEU A 233 -3.83 -1.67 9.19
N GLN A 234 -4.72 -2.62 9.50
CA GLN A 234 -6.05 -2.72 8.89
C GLN A 234 -6.88 -1.45 9.12
N LYS A 235 -6.93 -0.95 10.37
CA LYS A 235 -7.63 0.31 10.71
C LYS A 235 -7.00 1.52 10.02
N ALA A 236 -5.68 1.56 9.92
CA ALA A 236 -4.94 2.63 9.24
C ALA A 236 -5.32 2.71 7.76
N LEU A 237 -5.40 1.56 7.09
CA LEU A 237 -5.66 1.46 5.65
C LEU A 237 -7.15 1.31 5.31
N ALA A 238 -8.00 1.16 6.32
CA ALA A 238 -9.45 1.21 6.14
C ALA A 238 -9.86 2.54 5.53
N ARG A 239 -10.71 2.49 4.50
CA ARG A 239 -11.31 3.70 3.92
C ARG A 239 -12.16 4.38 4.98
N LYS A 240 -11.78 5.60 5.39
CA LYS A 240 -12.75 6.50 6.04
C LYS A 240 -13.87 6.73 5.01
N PRO A 241 -15.16 6.58 5.37
CA PRO A 241 -16.23 7.14 4.56
C PRO A 241 -15.88 8.61 4.31
N LEU A 242 -16.12 9.12 3.10
CA LEU A 242 -16.00 10.56 2.83
C LEU A 242 -16.95 11.30 3.77
N ALA A 243 -16.45 11.68 4.95
CA ALA A 243 -17.13 12.63 5.80
C ALA A 243 -17.15 13.92 5.00
N ASN A 244 -18.36 14.40 4.70
CA ASN A 244 -18.58 15.72 4.12
C ASN A 244 -17.64 16.69 4.83
N ARG A 245 -16.70 17.28 4.09
CA ARG A 245 -15.92 18.41 4.60
C ARG A 245 -16.97 19.45 4.98
N CYS A 246 -17.23 19.57 6.28
CA CYS A 246 -18.14 20.53 6.82
C CYS A 246 -17.62 21.90 6.36
N SER A 247 -18.39 22.57 5.51
CA SER A 247 -18.18 23.95 5.16
C SER A 247 -18.29 24.76 6.44
N THR A 248 -17.15 25.08 7.06
CA THR A 248 -17.10 26.07 8.12
C THR A 248 -17.52 27.39 7.50
N GLY A 249 -18.68 27.86 7.95
CA GLY A 249 -19.33 29.07 7.48
C GLY A 249 -18.43 30.29 7.68
N ARG A 250 -18.64 31.27 6.80
CA ARG A 250 -18.18 32.64 6.99
C ARG A 250 -18.61 33.10 8.38
N LEU A 251 -17.66 33.53 9.18
CA LEU A 251 -17.94 34.42 10.30
C LEU A 251 -18.60 35.67 9.71
N GLY A 252 -19.84 35.91 10.13
CA GLY A 252 -20.57 37.13 9.87
C GLY A 252 -19.83 38.29 10.51
N ASP A 253 -19.69 39.33 9.69
CA ASP A 253 -19.27 40.67 10.04
C ASP A 253 -20.38 41.29 10.91
N ASP A 254 -20.18 41.40 12.22
CA ASP A 254 -21.04 42.21 13.09
C ASP A 254 -20.26 43.46 13.49
N ARG A 255 -20.53 44.54 12.75
CA ARG A 255 -20.38 45.91 13.23
C ARG A 255 -21.65 46.28 14.00
N SER A 256 -21.48 46.67 15.25
CA SER A 256 -22.33 47.64 15.97
C SER A 256 -21.49 48.29 17.05
#